data_AF-A0A7J9AXI3-F1
#
_entry.id   AF-A0A7J9AXI3-F1
#
_cell.length_a   1.000
_cell.length_b   1.000
_cell.length_c   1.000
_cell.angle_alpha   90.00
_cell.angle_beta   90.00
_cell.angle_gamma   90.00
#
_symmetry.space_group_name_H-M   'P 1'
#
loop_
_entity.id
_entity.type
_entity.pdbx_description
1 polymer ?
#
loop_
_entity_poly.entity_id
_entity_poly.type
_entity_poly.pdbx_seq_one_letter_code
_entity_poly.pdbx_strand_id
1 'polypeptide(L)'
;MGVQAEIEFPIIEFRSADLERGTDGWHRLCKRVPVERKQKNASPMPYHGWVGPCNQVSLLYEGFGLGDASNYDSVKSFAQLMWPDGHPRFCNTIHTMATQIEELNKLIWLMLIDSYGLGEKWESVMINYKTLVRFMKYMAPPPGEYERGLFAHTDKPVSTIICDDQVSGLEIEVNDGQWIKLSLSPSSFCFVVGDPLKVYIYIYICG
;
A
#
# COMPACT_ATOMS: atom_id res chain seq x y z
N MET A 1 19.55 5.08 -32.59
CA MET A 1 18.63 3.92 -32.56
C MET A 1 18.49 3.53 -31.10
N GLY A 2 17.45 4.03 -30.42
CA GLY A 2 17.22 3.74 -29.01
C GLY A 2 16.60 2.35 -28.88
N VAL A 3 17.28 1.45 -28.19
CA VAL A 3 16.70 0.16 -27.78
C VAL A 3 15.61 0.50 -26.78
N GLN A 4 14.35 0.33 -27.17
CA GLN A 4 13.22 0.37 -26.25
C GLN A 4 13.33 -0.93 -25.44
N ALA A 5 14.10 -0.89 -24.36
CA ALA A 5 14.18 -2.01 -23.43
C ALA A 5 12.80 -2.18 -22.81
N GLU A 6 12.11 -3.25 -23.17
CA GLU A 6 10.86 -3.64 -22.55
C GLU A 6 11.22 -4.08 -21.12
N ILE A 7 10.90 -3.23 -20.14
CA ILE A 7 11.19 -3.53 -18.74
C ILE A 7 10.16 -4.57 -18.28
N GLU A 8 10.59 -5.82 -18.18
CA GLU A 8 9.78 -6.90 -17.62
C GLU A 8 9.83 -6.84 -16.09
N PHE A 9 8.65 -6.76 -15.47
CA PHE A 9 8.53 -6.93 -14.03
C PHE A 9 8.45 -8.43 -13.71
N PRO A 10 9.26 -8.95 -12.77
CA PRO A 10 9.13 -10.32 -12.35
C PRO A 10 7.76 -10.55 -11.71
N ILE A 11 6.98 -11.48 -12.27
CA ILE A 11 5.70 -11.90 -11.71
C ILE A 11 5.97 -13.08 -10.78
N ILE A 12 5.74 -12.89 -9.49
CA ILE A 12 5.75 -13.99 -8.51
C ILE A 12 4.30 -14.47 -8.33
N GLU A 13 4.01 -15.70 -8.73
CA GLU A 13 2.68 -16.28 -8.58
C GLU A 13 2.44 -16.76 -7.15
N PHE A 14 1.40 -16.23 -6.50
CA PHE A 14 0.89 -16.71 -5.21
C PHE A 14 -0.52 -17.26 -5.40
N ARG A 15 -0.80 -18.46 -4.89
CA ARG A 15 -2.13 -19.11 -4.95
C ARG A 15 -2.78 -19.09 -3.57
N SER A 16 -3.57 -18.05 -3.28
CA SER A 16 -4.49 -18.03 -2.13
C SER A 16 -5.86 -17.54 -2.59
N ALA A 17 -6.90 -18.34 -2.37
CA ALA A 17 -8.29 -18.03 -2.73
C ALA A 17 -8.90 -16.93 -1.85
N ASP A 18 -8.25 -16.56 -0.75
CA ASP A 18 -8.78 -15.62 0.25
C ASP A 18 -8.50 -14.14 -0.09
N LEU A 19 -7.81 -13.86 -1.20
CA LEU A 19 -7.38 -12.53 -1.63
C LEU A 19 -8.29 -11.91 -2.71
N GLU A 20 -9.55 -12.36 -2.83
CA GLU A 20 -10.50 -11.82 -3.79
C GLU A 20 -10.69 -10.30 -3.61
N ARG A 21 -10.21 -9.54 -4.60
CA ARG A 21 -10.17 -8.08 -4.60
C ARG A 21 -11.54 -7.47 -4.82
N GLY A 22 -11.68 -6.22 -4.38
CA GLY A 22 -12.68 -5.32 -4.93
C GLY A 22 -14.11 -5.78 -4.69
N THR A 23 -14.59 -5.65 -3.46
CA THR A 23 -16.03 -5.47 -3.31
C THR A 23 -16.33 -3.99 -3.52
N ASP A 24 -17.30 -3.69 -4.39
CA ASP A 24 -18.03 -2.41 -4.36
C ASP A 24 -18.49 -2.03 -2.93
N GLY A 25 -18.56 -3.02 -2.02
CA GLY A 25 -18.73 -2.86 -0.59
C GLY A 25 -17.78 -1.84 0.02
N TRP A 26 -16.47 -1.90 -0.25
CA TRP A 26 -15.49 -0.95 0.31
C TRP A 26 -15.76 0.49 -0.12
N HIS A 27 -15.95 0.70 -1.43
CA HIS A 27 -16.26 2.00 -2.01
C HIS A 27 -17.59 2.58 -1.51
N ARG A 28 -18.62 1.74 -1.36
CA ARG A 28 -19.92 2.14 -0.77
C ARG A 28 -19.82 2.41 0.73
N LEU A 29 -18.92 1.71 1.43
CA LEU A 29 -18.71 1.81 2.87
C LEU A 29 -18.00 3.13 3.26
N CYS A 30 -16.92 3.51 2.58
CA CYS A 30 -16.21 4.77 2.82
C CYS A 30 -17.00 6.04 2.42
N LYS A 31 -17.89 5.93 1.41
CA LYS A 31 -18.74 7.06 0.98
C LYS A 31 -19.79 7.46 2.03
N ARG A 32 -20.16 6.55 2.95
CA ARG A 32 -21.25 6.77 3.93
C ARG A 32 -20.78 7.24 5.30
N VAL A 33 -19.48 7.20 5.58
CA VAL A 33 -18.94 7.68 6.86
C VAL A 33 -18.86 9.20 6.86
N PRO A 34 -19.47 9.92 7.83
CA PRO A 34 -19.35 11.38 7.94
C PRO A 34 -17.90 11.82 8.19
N VAL A 35 -17.51 13.00 7.68
CA VAL A 35 -16.13 13.51 7.79
C VAL A 35 -15.69 13.64 9.25
N GLU A 36 -16.60 14.03 10.14
CA GLU A 36 -16.36 14.19 11.58
C GLU A 36 -15.96 12.86 12.25
N ARG A 37 -16.43 11.74 11.70
CA ARG A 37 -16.03 10.39 12.14
C ARG A 37 -14.66 10.02 11.59
N LYS A 38 -14.41 10.30 10.31
CA LYS A 38 -13.13 10.04 9.65
C LYS A 38 -11.97 10.75 10.35
N GLN A 39 -12.18 12.01 10.71
CA GLN A 39 -11.22 12.85 11.45
C GLN A 39 -10.82 12.27 12.83
N LYS A 40 -11.63 11.38 13.41
CA LYS A 40 -11.27 10.69 14.66
C LYS A 40 -10.13 9.68 14.47
N ASN A 41 -9.87 9.23 13.24
CA ASN A 41 -8.66 8.49 12.92
C ASN A 41 -7.47 9.45 12.89
N ALA A 42 -7.06 9.94 14.05
CA ALA A 42 -5.93 10.84 14.19
C ALA A 42 -4.68 10.05 14.58
N SER A 43 -3.51 10.50 14.12
CA SER A 43 -2.23 9.95 14.52
C SER A 43 -1.23 11.08 14.74
N PRO A 44 -0.37 11.00 15.77
CA PRO A 44 0.74 11.93 15.92
C PRO A 44 1.79 11.77 14.82
N MET A 45 1.83 10.61 14.15
CA MET A 45 2.71 10.39 13.01
C MET A 45 2.08 10.96 11.72
N PRO A 46 2.82 11.78 10.95
CA PRO A 46 2.32 12.34 9.70
C PRO A 46 1.79 11.25 8.76
N TYR A 47 0.61 11.47 8.19
CA TYR A 47 -0.03 10.55 7.22
C TYR A 47 -0.40 9.15 7.75
N HIS A 48 -0.32 8.88 9.07
CA HIS A 48 -0.73 7.60 9.65
C HIS A 48 -2.21 7.57 10.08
N GLY A 49 -2.90 8.72 10.08
CA GLY A 49 -4.34 8.83 10.34
C GLY A 49 -5.16 9.00 9.06
N TRP A 50 -6.33 9.63 9.19
CA TRP A 50 -7.12 10.11 8.06
C TRP A 50 -6.46 11.34 7.44
N VAL A 51 -6.41 11.34 6.12
CA VAL A 51 -5.94 12.46 5.30
C VAL A 51 -7.05 12.74 4.29
N GLY A 52 -7.66 13.92 4.41
CA GLY A 52 -8.66 14.38 3.45
C GLY A 52 -8.06 15.15 2.28
N PRO A 53 -8.89 15.58 1.33
CA PRO A 53 -8.49 16.45 0.22
C PRO A 53 -7.80 17.72 0.71
N CYS A 54 -6.54 17.94 0.28
CA CYS A 54 -5.80 19.14 0.62
C CYS A 54 -4.67 19.44 -0.39
N ASN A 55 -4.29 20.71 -0.52
CA ASN A 55 -3.24 21.15 -1.46
C ASN A 55 -1.85 20.54 -1.18
N GLN A 56 -1.60 20.10 0.06
CA GLN A 56 -0.31 19.52 0.46
C GLN A 56 -0.13 18.08 -0.07
N VAL A 57 -1.24 17.37 -0.30
CA VAL A 57 -1.22 15.96 -0.74
C VAL A 57 -1.85 15.87 -2.12
N SER A 58 -3.16 16.13 -2.20
CA SER A 58 -3.94 16.23 -3.43
C SER A 58 -5.39 16.58 -3.08
N LEU A 59 -6.05 17.38 -3.93
CA LEU A 59 -7.48 17.66 -3.81
C LEU A 59 -8.36 16.47 -4.24
N LEU A 60 -7.77 15.49 -4.94
CA LEU A 60 -8.45 14.29 -5.41
C LEU A 60 -8.24 13.08 -4.50
N TYR A 61 -7.48 13.22 -3.43
CA TYR A 61 -7.10 12.12 -2.55
C TYR A 61 -7.84 12.16 -1.22
N GLU A 62 -8.26 10.99 -0.76
CA GLU A 62 -8.66 10.72 0.62
C GLU A 62 -8.07 9.38 1.06
N GLY A 63 -7.56 9.29 2.28
CA GLY A 63 -7.04 8.02 2.78
C GLY A 63 -7.06 7.88 4.29
N PHE A 64 -6.83 6.65 4.74
CA PHE A 64 -6.76 6.27 6.14
C PHE A 64 -5.54 5.39 6.37
N GLY A 65 -4.81 5.63 7.46
CA GLY A 65 -3.88 4.65 8.01
C GLY A 65 -4.53 3.82 9.10
N LEU A 66 -4.18 2.53 9.13
CA LEU A 66 -4.53 1.57 10.17
C LEU A 66 -3.28 0.78 10.55
N GLY A 67 -2.72 1.05 11.73
CA GLY A 67 -1.56 0.32 12.24
C GLY A 67 -1.99 -1.03 12.82
N ASP A 68 -1.07 -2.00 12.80
CA ASP A 68 -1.24 -3.31 13.47
C ASP A 68 -2.53 -4.03 13.03
N ALA A 69 -2.81 -4.03 11.73
CA ALA A 69 -4.07 -4.56 11.20
C ALA A 69 -4.18 -6.11 11.27
N SER A 70 -3.07 -6.82 11.52
CA SER A 70 -3.06 -8.25 11.84
C SER A 70 -3.52 -8.53 13.28
N ASN A 71 -3.69 -7.49 14.11
CA ASN A 71 -4.37 -7.58 15.40
C ASN A 71 -5.84 -7.19 15.25
N TYR A 72 -6.74 -8.14 15.51
CA TYR A 72 -8.18 -7.92 15.36
C TYR A 72 -8.74 -6.77 16.23
N ASP A 73 -8.18 -6.54 17.42
CA ASP A 73 -8.63 -5.47 18.31
C ASP A 73 -8.27 -4.08 17.75
N SER A 74 -7.13 -3.95 17.07
CA SER A 74 -6.73 -2.74 16.35
C SER A 74 -7.72 -2.41 15.23
N VAL A 75 -8.10 -3.43 14.43
CA VAL A 75 -9.11 -3.27 13.36
C VAL A 75 -10.48 -2.92 13.93
N LYS A 76 -10.88 -3.59 15.02
CA LYS A 76 -12.16 -3.32 15.71
C LYS A 76 -12.22 -1.90 16.26
N SER A 77 -11.14 -1.43 16.87
CA SER A 77 -11.03 -0.07 17.39
C SER A 77 -11.19 0.97 16.27
N PHE A 78 -10.50 0.76 15.13
CA PHE A 78 -10.69 1.60 13.95
C PHE A 78 -12.13 1.56 13.43
N ALA A 79 -12.73 0.38 13.33
CA ALA A 79 -14.10 0.23 12.87
C ALA A 79 -15.10 0.99 13.77
N GLN A 80 -14.88 1.02 15.08
CA GLN A 80 -15.72 1.76 16.03
C GLN A 80 -15.64 3.29 15.87
N LEU A 81 -14.50 3.81 15.40
CA LEU A 81 -14.38 5.23 15.07
C LEU A 81 -15.29 5.61 13.89
N MET A 82 -15.36 4.74 12.88
CA MET A 82 -16.13 4.94 11.65
C MET A 82 -17.62 4.61 11.86
N TRP A 83 -17.92 3.50 12.53
CA TRP A 83 -19.26 2.97 12.81
C TRP A 83 -19.39 2.71 14.32
N PRO A 84 -20.15 3.53 15.06
CA PRO A 84 -20.27 3.40 16.51
C PRO A 84 -20.74 2.01 16.97
N ASP A 85 -21.66 1.40 16.21
CA ASP A 85 -22.20 0.05 16.48
C ASP A 85 -21.23 -1.07 16.03
N GLY A 86 -20.05 -0.70 15.55
CA GLY A 86 -19.07 -1.60 14.96
C GLY A 86 -19.40 -2.01 13.53
N HIS A 87 -18.52 -2.81 12.93
CA HIS A 87 -18.73 -3.36 11.59
C HIS A 87 -18.05 -4.73 11.43
N PRO A 88 -18.61 -5.82 12.00
CA PRO A 88 -17.93 -7.12 12.12
C PRO A 88 -17.38 -7.68 10.80
N ARG A 89 -18.15 -7.54 9.70
CA ARG A 89 -17.70 -7.98 8.37
C ARG A 89 -16.44 -7.23 7.90
N PHE A 90 -16.35 -5.93 8.20
CA PHE A 90 -15.17 -5.13 7.85
C PHE A 90 -13.98 -5.57 8.69
N CYS A 91 -14.20 -5.77 9.99
CA CYS A 91 -13.14 -6.23 10.89
C CYS A 91 -12.55 -7.56 10.43
N ASN A 92 -13.41 -8.55 10.15
CA ASN A 92 -12.97 -9.86 9.66
C ASN A 92 -12.20 -9.74 8.35
N THR A 93 -12.73 -9.03 7.36
CA THR A 93 -12.09 -8.90 6.05
C THR A 93 -10.72 -8.22 6.15
N ILE A 94 -10.61 -7.10 6.86
CA ILE A 94 -9.34 -6.37 6.96
C ILE A 94 -8.31 -7.16 7.77
N HIS A 95 -8.72 -7.77 8.88
CA HIS A 95 -7.84 -8.62 9.68
C HIS A 95 -7.29 -9.78 8.84
N THR A 96 -8.16 -10.55 8.16
CA THR A 96 -7.73 -11.67 7.31
C THR A 96 -6.76 -11.20 6.21
N MET A 97 -7.12 -10.13 5.50
CA MET A 97 -6.28 -9.59 4.43
C MET A 97 -4.92 -9.10 4.97
N ALA A 98 -4.91 -8.37 6.09
CA ALA A 98 -3.69 -7.85 6.68
C ALA A 98 -2.76 -8.97 7.14
N THR A 99 -3.29 -10.01 7.79
CA THR A 99 -2.52 -11.18 8.21
C THR A 99 -1.89 -11.89 7.02
N GLN A 100 -2.64 -12.11 5.94
CA GLN A 100 -2.13 -12.76 4.73
C GLN A 100 -1.08 -11.92 4.00
N ILE A 101 -1.28 -10.61 3.92
CA ILE A 101 -0.28 -9.69 3.34
C ILE A 101 0.99 -9.66 4.19
N GLU A 102 0.88 -9.76 5.51
CA GLU A 102 2.04 -9.81 6.40
C GLU A 102 2.84 -11.11 6.20
N GLU A 103 2.18 -12.25 6.06
CA GLU A 103 2.82 -13.52 5.70
C GLU A 103 3.52 -13.44 4.33
N LEU A 104 2.84 -12.89 3.33
CA LEU A 104 3.41 -12.65 2.01
C LEU A 104 4.65 -11.75 2.08
N ASN A 105 4.57 -10.65 2.83
CA ASN A 105 5.70 -9.75 3.03
C ASN A 105 6.89 -10.49 3.66
N LYS A 106 6.66 -11.31 4.70
CA LYS A 106 7.72 -12.13 5.32
C LYS A 106 8.38 -13.06 4.28
N LEU A 107 7.60 -13.71 3.42
CA LEU A 107 8.14 -14.58 2.36
C LEU A 107 8.99 -13.82 1.34
N ILE A 108 8.51 -12.66 0.87
CA ILE A 108 9.29 -11.81 -0.07
C ILE A 108 10.62 -11.40 0.56
N TRP A 109 10.60 -11.02 1.83
CA TRP A 109 11.82 -10.66 2.55
C TRP A 109 12.80 -11.82 2.72
N LEU A 110 12.32 -13.02 3.04
CA LEU A 110 13.16 -14.22 3.10
C LEU A 110 13.81 -14.50 1.74
N MET A 111 13.06 -14.40 0.65
CA MET A 111 13.59 -14.54 -0.71
C MET A 111 14.65 -13.49 -1.03
N LEU A 112 14.44 -12.22 -0.63
CA LEU A 112 15.43 -11.16 -0.82
C LEU A 112 16.72 -11.42 -0.03
N ILE A 113 16.60 -11.77 1.26
CA ILE A 113 17.73 -12.07 2.13
C ILE A 113 18.57 -13.21 1.58
N ASP A 114 17.92 -14.29 1.14
CA ASP A 114 18.58 -15.44 0.54
C ASP A 114 19.27 -15.04 -0.78
N SER A 115 18.57 -14.33 -1.67
CA SER A 115 19.09 -13.94 -2.98
C SER A 115 20.33 -13.03 -2.92
N TYR A 116 20.43 -12.20 -1.87
CA TYR A 116 21.55 -11.28 -1.66
C TYR A 116 22.56 -11.80 -0.63
N GLY A 117 22.37 -13.00 -0.07
CA GLY A 117 23.27 -13.59 0.92
C GLY A 117 23.36 -12.81 2.24
N LEU A 118 22.29 -12.14 2.65
CA LEU A 118 22.30 -11.16 3.74
C LEU A 118 22.39 -11.77 5.16
N GLY A 119 22.17 -13.09 5.29
CA GLY A 119 22.36 -13.88 6.51
C GLY A 119 21.44 -13.55 7.70
N GLU A 120 21.63 -14.25 8.83
CA GLU A 120 20.78 -14.22 10.03
C GLU A 120 20.62 -12.82 10.67
N LYS A 121 21.56 -11.89 10.40
CA LYS A 121 21.50 -10.52 10.92
C LYS A 121 20.23 -9.79 10.47
N TRP A 122 19.70 -10.12 9.29
CA TRP A 122 18.48 -9.52 8.77
C TRP A 122 17.19 -10.07 9.37
N GLU A 123 17.20 -11.33 9.80
CA GLU A 123 16.05 -11.91 10.52
C GLU A 123 15.74 -11.07 11.77
N SER A 124 16.77 -10.60 12.47
CA SER A 124 16.61 -9.72 13.64
C SER A 124 15.96 -8.37 13.35
N VAL A 125 16.23 -7.78 12.17
CA VAL A 125 15.62 -6.52 11.71
C VAL A 125 14.15 -6.75 11.32
N MET A 126 13.84 -7.93 10.78
CA MET A 126 12.49 -8.34 10.40
C MET A 126 11.60 -8.76 11.57
N ILE A 127 12.16 -9.08 12.74
CA ILE A 127 11.36 -9.49 13.90
C ILE A 127 10.57 -8.30 14.49
N ASN A 128 10.89 -7.05 14.13
CA ASN A 128 10.37 -5.87 14.82
C ASN A 128 9.84 -4.75 13.90
N TYR A 129 9.42 -5.07 12.67
CA TYR A 129 8.79 -4.07 11.80
C TYR A 129 7.34 -3.80 12.21
N LYS A 130 6.91 -2.56 12.01
CA LYS A 130 5.52 -2.15 12.17
C LYS A 130 4.85 -2.05 10.82
N THR A 131 3.67 -2.61 10.68
CA THR A 131 2.85 -2.50 9.47
C THR A 131 1.84 -1.37 9.59
N LEU A 132 1.58 -0.72 8.46
CA LEU A 132 0.50 0.25 8.30
C LEU A 132 -0.29 -0.14 7.06
N VAL A 133 -1.55 -0.53 7.24
CA VAL A 133 -2.48 -0.67 6.11
C VAL A 133 -2.97 0.73 5.75
N ARG A 134 -2.76 1.12 4.50
CA ARG A 134 -3.25 2.39 3.96
C ARG A 134 -4.41 2.13 3.03
N PHE A 135 -5.57 2.67 3.38
CA PHE A 135 -6.70 2.73 2.49
C PHE A 135 -6.67 4.03 1.71
N MET A 136 -6.74 3.95 0.39
CA MET A 136 -6.64 5.12 -0.49
C MET A 136 -7.86 5.18 -1.39
N LYS A 137 -8.35 6.40 -1.60
CA LYS A 137 -9.43 6.71 -2.52
C LYS A 137 -9.00 7.90 -3.36
N TYR A 138 -9.02 7.72 -4.67
CA TYR A 138 -8.79 8.77 -5.65
C TYR A 138 -10.11 9.15 -6.30
N MET A 139 -10.35 10.45 -6.44
CA MET A 139 -11.51 11.01 -7.14
C MET A 139 -11.13 11.32 -8.58
N ALA A 140 -12.07 11.13 -9.51
CA ALA A 140 -11.85 11.52 -10.89
C ALA A 140 -11.74 13.05 -10.99
N PRO A 141 -10.77 13.57 -11.78
CA PRO A 141 -10.71 15.00 -12.05
C PRO A 141 -11.91 15.47 -12.89
N PRO A 142 -12.18 16.79 -12.94
CA PRO A 142 -13.14 17.36 -13.88
C PRO A 142 -12.83 16.96 -15.33
N PRO A 143 -13.85 16.82 -16.20
CA PRO A 143 -13.64 16.46 -17.60
C PRO A 143 -12.70 17.44 -18.31
N GLY A 144 -11.68 16.92 -18.99
CA GLY A 144 -10.71 17.74 -19.73
C GLY A 144 -9.47 18.15 -18.93
N GLU A 145 -9.44 17.85 -17.62
CA GLU A 145 -8.27 18.06 -16.78
C GLU A 145 -7.56 16.72 -16.53
N TYR A 146 -6.35 16.58 -17.04
CA TYR A 146 -5.45 15.50 -16.64
C TYR A 146 -4.74 15.95 -15.36
N GLU A 147 -5.33 15.66 -14.21
CA GLU A 147 -4.70 15.94 -12.91
C GLU A 147 -3.93 14.73 -12.39
N ARG A 148 -2.75 15.00 -11.81
CA ARG A 148 -2.01 14.01 -11.04
C ARG A 148 -2.76 13.74 -9.72
N GLY A 149 -3.19 12.51 -9.51
CA GLY A 149 -3.88 12.09 -8.29
C GLY A 149 -3.03 12.23 -7.03
N LEU A 150 -1.72 12.04 -7.15
CA LEU A 150 -0.70 12.26 -6.11
C LEU A 150 0.60 12.71 -6.78
N PHE A 151 1.44 13.47 -6.06
CA PHE A 151 2.75 13.88 -6.57
C PHE A 151 3.71 12.69 -6.69
N ALA A 152 4.66 12.80 -7.63
CA ALA A 152 5.77 11.85 -7.76
C ALA A 152 6.57 11.81 -6.44
N HIS A 153 6.83 10.60 -5.95
CA HIS A 153 7.55 10.38 -4.70
C HIS A 153 8.17 8.98 -4.66
N THR A 154 9.05 8.77 -3.69
CA THR A 154 9.52 7.45 -3.29
C THR A 154 8.94 7.07 -1.93
N ASP A 155 8.86 5.76 -1.69
CA ASP A 155 8.28 5.22 -0.47
C ASP A 155 9.23 5.37 0.72
N LYS A 156 8.71 5.95 1.81
CA LYS A 156 9.39 6.08 3.10
C LYS A 156 9.49 4.78 3.91
N PRO A 157 8.48 3.86 3.88
CA PRO A 157 8.63 2.55 4.48
C PRO A 157 9.77 1.74 3.84
N VAL A 158 10.21 0.67 4.51
CA VAL A 158 11.26 -0.21 3.97
C VAL A 158 10.78 -0.93 2.69
N SER A 159 9.51 -1.34 2.66
CA SER A 159 8.84 -1.91 1.50
C SER A 159 7.34 -1.60 1.54
N THR A 160 6.68 -1.67 0.39
CA THR A 160 5.23 -1.49 0.25
C THR A 160 4.66 -2.57 -0.66
N ILE A 161 3.49 -3.11 -0.31
CA ILE A 161 2.69 -3.98 -1.18
C ILE A 161 1.45 -3.20 -1.60
N ILE A 162 1.29 -2.99 -2.90
CA ILE A 162 0.17 -2.27 -3.50
C ILE A 162 -0.84 -3.27 -4.07
N CYS A 163 -2.10 -3.05 -3.71
CA CYS A 163 -3.28 -3.70 -4.25
C CYS A 163 -4.18 -2.59 -4.81
N ASP A 164 -4.36 -2.57 -6.14
CA ASP A 164 -5.21 -1.57 -6.81
C ASP A 164 -6.65 -2.10 -7.00
N ASP A 165 -7.54 -1.19 -7.41
CA ASP A 165 -8.93 -1.49 -7.74
C ASP A 165 -9.13 -1.78 -9.24
N GLN A 166 -8.04 -2.11 -9.95
CA GLN A 166 -8.00 -2.35 -11.40
C GLN A 166 -8.32 -1.13 -12.27
N VAL A 167 -8.47 0.06 -11.67
CA VAL A 167 -8.43 1.32 -12.41
C VAL A 167 -6.97 1.70 -12.59
N SER A 168 -6.43 1.41 -13.77
CA SER A 168 -5.03 1.70 -14.07
C SER A 168 -4.74 3.20 -13.92
N GLY A 169 -3.99 3.56 -12.87
CA GLY A 169 -3.59 4.93 -12.55
C GLY A 169 -2.23 5.03 -11.86
N LEU A 170 -1.61 3.90 -11.49
CA LEU A 170 -0.25 3.87 -10.96
C LEU A 170 0.77 4.01 -12.11
N GLU A 171 1.70 4.93 -11.97
CA GLU A 171 2.82 5.12 -12.89
C GLU A 171 4.14 5.01 -12.12
N ILE A 172 5.16 4.41 -12.77
CA ILE A 172 6.51 4.28 -12.22
C ILE A 172 7.49 5.00 -13.14
N GLU A 173 8.38 5.80 -12.55
CA GLU A 173 9.51 6.38 -13.26
C GLU A 173 10.62 5.35 -13.44
N VAL A 174 11.01 5.09 -14.69
CA VAL A 174 12.04 4.09 -15.03
C VAL A 174 13.37 4.70 -15.45
N ASN A 175 13.34 5.90 -16.02
CA ASN A 175 14.49 6.73 -16.36
C ASN A 175 14.11 8.18 -16.08
N ASP A 176 15.09 9.08 -15.91
CA ASP A 176 14.86 10.50 -15.63
C ASP A 176 13.76 11.11 -16.53
N GLY A 177 12.56 11.29 -15.96
CA GLY A 177 11.37 11.83 -16.62
C GLY A 177 10.54 10.86 -17.48
N GLN A 178 10.92 9.59 -17.63
CA GLN A 178 10.14 8.56 -18.33
C GLN A 178 9.30 7.75 -17.37
N TRP A 179 7.98 7.82 -17.57
CA TRP A 179 6.98 7.15 -16.75
C TRP A 179 6.31 6.03 -17.52
N ILE A 180 6.16 4.87 -16.88
CA ILE A 180 5.40 3.74 -17.41
C ILE A 180 4.17 3.51 -16.55
N LYS A 181 3.04 3.31 -17.23
CA LYS A 181 1.78 3.00 -16.56
C LYS A 181 1.74 1.51 -16.21
N LEU A 182 1.47 1.20 -14.96
CA LEU A 182 1.28 -0.17 -14.52
C LEU A 182 -0.17 -0.62 -14.73
N SER A 183 -0.32 -1.84 -15.21
CA SER A 183 -1.59 -2.57 -15.31
C SER A 183 -1.43 -3.89 -14.57
N LEU A 184 -1.87 -3.95 -13.32
CA LEU A 184 -1.78 -5.15 -12.50
C LEU A 184 -2.92 -6.10 -12.84
N SER A 185 -2.64 -7.39 -12.94
CA SER A 185 -3.71 -8.39 -13.04
C SER A 185 -4.55 -8.42 -11.75
N PRO A 186 -5.83 -8.86 -11.79
CA PRO A 186 -6.66 -8.96 -10.60
C PRO A 186 -6.07 -9.86 -9.49
N SER A 187 -5.16 -10.76 -9.84
CA SER A 187 -4.49 -11.68 -8.92
C SER A 187 -3.05 -11.27 -8.59
N SER A 188 -2.58 -10.09 -9.03
CA SER A 188 -1.18 -9.66 -8.88
C SER A 188 -1.02 -8.45 -7.96
N PHE A 189 -0.07 -8.52 -7.04
CA PHE A 189 0.34 -7.40 -6.20
C PHE A 189 1.58 -6.73 -6.77
N CYS A 190 1.75 -5.43 -6.53
CA CYS A 190 2.99 -4.74 -6.83
C CYS A 190 3.79 -4.59 -5.53
N PHE A 191 4.99 -5.16 -5.49
CA PHE A 191 5.93 -4.94 -4.40
C PHE A 191 6.89 -3.81 -4.76
N VAL A 192 6.98 -2.79 -3.91
CA VAL A 192 7.82 -1.61 -4.10
C VAL A 192 8.90 -1.60 -3.02
N VAL A 193 10.14 -1.43 -3.45
CA VAL A 193 11.31 -1.22 -2.59
C VAL A 193 11.34 0.26 -2.18
N GLY A 194 11.29 0.53 -0.87
CA GLY A 194 11.35 1.89 -0.36
C GLY A 194 12.78 2.39 -0.11
N ASP A 195 12.88 3.67 0.25
CA ASP A 195 14.15 4.39 0.45
C ASP A 195 15.13 3.63 1.35
N PRO A 196 14.73 3.10 2.54
CA PRO A 196 15.68 2.45 3.44
C PRO A 196 16.31 1.17 2.85
N LEU A 197 15.50 0.35 2.16
CA LEU A 197 16.00 -0.89 1.56
C LEU A 197 16.87 -0.58 0.34
N LYS A 198 16.53 0.43 -0.45
CA LYS A 198 17.34 0.87 -1.59
C LYS A 198 18.75 1.28 -1.15
N VAL A 199 18.87 2.08 -0.10
CA VAL A 199 20.18 2.48 0.46
C VAL A 199 20.96 1.26 0.93
N TYR A 200 20.28 0.33 1.60
CA TYR A 200 20.95 -0.86 2.11
C TYR A 200 21.49 -1.78 1.01
N ILE A 201 20.65 -2.12 0.03
CA ILE A 201 21.06 -2.94 -1.12
C ILE A 201 22.22 -2.28 -1.85
N TYR A 202 22.18 -0.95 -2.04
CA TYR A 202 23.26 -0.21 -2.67
C TYR A 202 24.59 -0.33 -1.88
N ILE A 203 24.56 -0.16 -0.55
CA ILE A 203 25.76 -0.32 0.28
C ILE A 203 26.31 -1.75 0.20
N TYR A 204 25.46 -2.76 0.16
CA TYR A 204 25.90 -4.15 0.13
C TYR A 204 26.45 -4.59 -1.23
N ILE A 205 25.88 -4.09 -2.34
CA ILE A 205 26.32 -4.43 -3.70
C ILE A 205 27.58 -3.65 -4.10
N CYS A 206 27.68 -2.38 -3.70
CA CYS A 206 28.78 -1.49 -4.11
C CYS A 206 29.89 -1.35 -3.07
N GLY A 207 29.74 -1.97 -1.90
CA GLY A 207 30.68 -1.93 -0.77
C GLY A 207 31.65 -3.10 -0.73
#